data_AF-A0AAD3DJV7-F1
#
_entry.id   AF-A0AAD3DJV7-F1
#
_cell.length_a   1.000
_cell.length_b   1.000
_cell.length_c   1.000
_cell.angle_alpha   90.00
_cell.angle_beta   90.00
_cell.angle_gamma   90.00
#
_symmetry.space_group_name_H-M   'P 1'
#
loop_
_entity.id
_entity.type
_entity.pdbx_description
1 polymer ?
#
loop_
_entity_poly.entity_id
_entity_poly.type
_entity_poly.pdbx_seq_one_letter_code
_entity_poly.pdbx_strand_id
1 'polypeptide(L)'
;MVKKKVGGGKRYKAVANAKAQGLSEPKWDGPAPPLHIQKKLTRKVQFLDKVSANASTLAAKSGGVNKKTGRKKALPDLSTLGAVLDEVAQRGAGAGGGKEGKEEKKQRGASVNSAKQRQHILLEESQRMQQVLRHPLYKADPIAAITNHLQHTLPPPPPAPKSAPGKPGKK
;
A
#
# COMPACT_ATOMS: atom_id res chain seq x y z
N MET A 1 32.91 39.56 -29.19
CA MET A 1 31.75 39.88 -28.33
C MET A 1 31.31 38.64 -27.56
N VAL A 2 31.52 38.59 -26.24
CA VAL A 2 31.19 37.42 -25.41
C VAL A 2 29.76 37.58 -24.85
N LYS A 3 28.81 36.74 -25.29
CA LYS A 3 27.45 36.69 -24.73
C LYS A 3 27.51 36.12 -23.31
N LYS A 4 27.50 37.00 -22.29
CA LYS A 4 27.38 36.59 -20.89
C LYS A 4 26.01 35.94 -20.66
N LYS A 5 25.99 34.61 -20.53
CA LYS A 5 24.80 33.83 -20.18
C LYS A 5 24.46 34.05 -18.71
N VAL A 6 23.65 35.07 -18.45
CA VAL A 6 23.17 35.35 -17.09
C VAL A 6 22.12 34.30 -16.73
N GLY A 7 22.52 33.29 -15.95
CA GLY A 7 21.67 32.18 -15.53
C GLY A 7 20.38 32.65 -14.84
N GLY A 8 19.28 31.90 -15.03
CA GLY A 8 17.94 32.29 -14.61
C GLY A 8 17.82 32.71 -13.14
N GLY A 9 18.65 32.17 -12.24
CA GLY A 9 18.68 32.55 -10.82
C GLY A 9 18.96 34.05 -10.56
N LYS A 10 19.79 34.69 -11.39
CA LYS A 10 20.06 36.14 -11.27
C LYS A 10 18.87 36.99 -11.74
N ARG A 11 18.04 36.46 -12.64
CA ARG A 11 16.82 37.13 -13.13
C ARG A 11 15.75 37.23 -12.04
N TYR A 12 15.56 36.18 -11.26
CA TYR A 12 14.55 36.16 -10.20
C TYR A 12 14.89 37.08 -9.03
N LYS A 13 16.17 37.19 -8.65
CA LYS A 13 16.62 38.12 -7.60
C LYS A 13 16.43 39.60 -8.01
N ALA A 14 16.63 39.92 -9.29
CA ALA A 14 16.41 41.27 -9.80
C ALA A 14 14.93 41.70 -9.77
N VAL A 15 14.01 40.79 -10.10
CA VAL A 15 12.55 41.06 -10.06
C VAL A 15 12.06 41.29 -8.63
N ALA A 16 12.54 40.50 -7.67
CA ALA A 16 12.19 40.68 -6.26
C ALA A 16 12.67 42.03 -5.72
N ASN A 17 13.88 42.45 -6.09
CA ASN A 17 14.43 43.75 -5.68
C ASN A 17 13.72 44.93 -6.36
N ALA A 18 13.37 44.83 -7.64
CA ALA A 18 12.64 45.89 -8.36
C ALA A 18 11.22 46.11 -7.82
N LYS A 19 10.53 45.02 -7.43
CA LYS A 19 9.21 45.11 -6.78
C LYS A 19 9.30 45.74 -5.39
N ALA A 20 10.36 45.45 -4.63
CA ALA A 20 10.61 46.09 -3.34
C ALA A 20 10.91 47.60 -3.46
N GLN A 21 11.36 48.05 -4.63
CA GLN A 21 11.70 49.46 -4.91
C GLN A 21 10.57 50.26 -5.59
N GLY A 22 9.39 49.67 -5.80
CA GLY A 22 8.23 50.37 -6.35
C GLY A 22 8.32 50.77 -7.83
N LEU A 23 9.27 50.20 -8.58
CA LEU A 23 9.39 50.44 -10.02
C LEU A 23 8.39 49.55 -10.79
N SER A 24 7.76 50.11 -11.83
CA SER A 24 6.84 49.38 -12.72
C SER A 24 7.50 48.16 -13.36
N GLU A 25 6.74 47.08 -13.52
CA GLU A 25 7.25 45.78 -13.95
C GLU A 25 8.13 45.89 -15.21
N PRO A 26 9.35 45.31 -15.21
CA PRO A 26 10.18 45.32 -16.40
C PRO A 26 9.47 44.54 -17.51
N LYS A 27 9.07 45.25 -18.57
CA LYS A 27 8.58 44.64 -19.82
C LYS A 27 9.73 43.80 -20.39
N TRP A 28 9.60 42.48 -20.32
CA TRP A 28 10.63 41.56 -20.79
C TRP A 28 10.49 41.32 -22.30
N ASP A 29 11.29 42.00 -23.12
CA ASP A 29 11.47 41.72 -24.55
C ASP A 29 12.44 40.54 -24.75
N GLY A 30 12.04 39.35 -24.30
CA GLY A 30 12.82 38.13 -24.45
C GLY A 30 11.98 36.94 -24.92
N PRO A 31 12.57 35.97 -25.65
CA PRO A 31 11.85 34.81 -26.13
C PRO A 31 11.22 34.06 -24.95
N ALA A 32 9.98 33.61 -25.17
CA ALA A 32 9.16 33.00 -24.13
C ALA A 32 9.93 31.92 -23.36
N PRO A 33 9.80 31.87 -22.03
CA PRO A 33 10.50 30.87 -21.22
C PRO A 33 10.12 29.45 -21.68
N PRO A 34 11.05 28.48 -21.63
CA PRO A 34 10.79 27.09 -22.00
C PRO A 34 9.49 26.51 -21.40
N LEU A 35 8.77 25.67 -22.16
CA LEU A 35 7.45 25.15 -21.79
C LEU A 35 7.39 24.50 -20.39
N HIS A 36 8.45 23.82 -19.96
CA HIS A 36 8.49 23.20 -18.63
C HIS A 36 8.54 24.23 -17.49
N ILE A 37 9.08 25.42 -17.73
CA ILE A 37 9.12 26.53 -16.78
C ILE A 37 7.74 27.18 -16.72
N GLN A 38 7.09 27.39 -17.87
CA GLN A 38 5.71 27.87 -17.92
C GLN A 38 4.76 26.94 -17.14
N LYS A 39 4.84 25.62 -17.36
CA LYS A 39 4.06 24.62 -16.62
C LYS A 39 4.32 24.66 -15.10
N LYS A 40 5.53 24.97 -14.66
CA LYS A 40 5.84 25.13 -13.23
C LYS A 40 5.25 26.42 -12.66
N LEU A 41 5.28 27.51 -13.43
CA LEU A 41 4.70 28.79 -13.02
C LEU A 41 3.17 28.69 -12.94
N THR A 42 2.51 28.11 -13.94
CA THR A 42 1.05 27.93 -13.93
C THR A 42 0.59 27.08 -12.75
N ARG A 43 1.29 25.98 -12.44
CA ARG A 43 1.00 25.16 -11.25
C ARG A 43 1.12 25.95 -9.94
N LYS A 44 2.13 26.83 -9.84
CA LYS A 44 2.33 27.67 -8.64
C LYS A 44 1.23 28.72 -8.51
N VAL A 45 0.84 29.37 -9.61
CA VAL A 45 -0.26 30.34 -9.62
C VAL A 45 -1.56 29.66 -9.23
N GLN A 46 -1.92 28.55 -9.88
CA GLN A 46 -3.13 27.78 -9.55
C GLN A 46 -3.15 27.27 -8.11
N PHE A 47 -1.99 26.92 -7.55
CA PHE A 47 -1.90 26.53 -6.14
C PHE A 47 -2.21 27.72 -5.23
N LEU A 48 -1.61 28.89 -5.49
CA LEU A 48 -1.86 30.09 -4.69
C LEU A 48 -3.33 30.53 -4.77
N ASP A 49 -3.94 30.47 -5.96
CA ASP A 49 -5.37 30.79 -6.15
C ASP A 49 -6.27 29.84 -5.34
N LYS A 50 -5.94 28.54 -5.33
CA LYS A 50 -6.67 27.54 -4.52
C LYS A 50 -6.47 27.74 -3.03
N VAL A 51 -5.28 28.14 -2.59
CA VAL A 51 -5.01 28.43 -1.19
C VAL A 51 -5.73 29.70 -0.75
N SER A 52 -5.72 30.77 -1.56
CA SER A 52 -6.45 32.01 -1.24
C SER A 52 -7.96 31.80 -1.24
N ALA A 53 -8.51 31.05 -2.20
CA ALA A 53 -9.93 30.74 -2.26
C ALA A 53 -10.40 29.92 -1.04
N ASN A 54 -9.55 29.01 -0.54
CA ASN A 54 -9.87 28.14 0.59
C ASN A 54 -9.32 28.64 1.94
N ALA A 55 -8.69 29.82 1.98
CA ALA A 55 -8.02 30.34 3.18
C ALA A 55 -8.96 30.45 4.39
N SER A 56 -10.23 30.80 4.16
CA SER A 56 -11.26 30.89 5.21
C SER A 56 -11.68 29.52 5.76
N THR A 57 -11.58 28.45 4.97
CA THR A 57 -11.90 27.07 5.40
C THR A 57 -10.73 26.39 6.10
N LEU A 58 -9.50 26.76 5.73
CA LEU A 58 -8.25 26.26 6.33
C LEU A 58 -7.86 27.03 7.59
N ALA A 59 -8.44 28.20 7.83
CA ALA A 59 -8.30 28.90 9.09
C ALA A 59 -8.78 28.01 10.23
N ALA A 60 -7.84 27.56 11.08
CA ALA A 60 -8.16 26.76 12.24
C ALA A 60 -9.15 27.55 13.11
N LYS A 61 -10.40 27.09 13.19
CA LYS A 61 -11.31 27.53 14.25
C LYS A 61 -10.61 27.21 15.56
N SER A 62 -10.48 28.20 16.44
CA SER A 62 -9.77 28.13 17.73
C SER A 62 -10.33 27.09 18.73
N GLY A 63 -11.29 26.26 18.31
CA GLY A 63 -11.77 25.09 19.05
C GLY A 63 -11.39 23.81 18.31
N GLY A 64 -10.41 23.08 18.85
CA GLY A 64 -9.99 21.78 18.32
C GLY A 64 -11.14 20.77 18.20
N VAL A 65 -10.92 19.71 17.41
CA VAL A 65 -11.89 18.64 17.17
C VAL A 65 -12.21 17.94 18.50
N ASN A 66 -13.39 18.21 19.07
CA ASN A 66 -13.90 17.50 20.25
C ASN A 66 -14.11 16.02 19.90
N LYS A 67 -13.17 15.17 20.33
CA LYS A 67 -13.32 13.71 20.27
C LYS A 67 -14.42 13.29 21.25
N LYS A 68 -15.58 12.87 20.74
CA LYS A 68 -16.61 12.23 21.56
C LYS A 68 -16.13 10.84 21.97
N THR A 69 -15.60 10.70 23.18
CA THR A 69 -15.25 9.41 23.79
C THR A 69 -16.52 8.71 24.27
N GLY A 70 -17.13 7.91 23.38
CA GLY A 70 -18.28 7.06 23.71
C GLY A 70 -17.85 5.63 24.05
N ARG A 71 -18.48 5.08 25.11
CA ARG A 71 -18.43 3.72 25.67
C ARG A 71 -17.29 3.39 26.65
N LYS A 72 -17.59 3.51 27.96
CA LYS A 72 -17.02 2.63 28.99
C LYS A 72 -17.99 1.48 29.28
N LYS A 73 -17.87 0.39 28.53
CA LYS A 73 -18.16 -0.95 29.06
C LYS A 73 -16.79 -1.55 29.26
N ALA A 74 -16.40 -1.83 30.51
CA ALA A 74 -15.14 -2.51 30.79
C ALA A 74 -15.12 -3.81 29.97
N LEU A 75 -14.07 -3.98 29.16
CA LEU A 75 -13.87 -5.20 28.40
C LEU A 75 -13.75 -6.38 29.39
N PRO A 76 -14.29 -7.57 29.05
CA PRO A 76 -14.04 -8.76 29.86
C PRO A 76 -12.53 -9.03 29.96
N ASP A 77 -12.12 -9.67 31.06
CA ASP A 77 -10.73 -9.96 31.36
C ASP A 77 -10.05 -10.71 30.20
N LEU A 78 -8.97 -10.12 29.68
CA LEU A 78 -8.24 -10.60 28.50
C LEU A 78 -7.15 -11.61 28.86
N SER A 79 -7.11 -12.07 30.12
CA SER A 79 -6.15 -13.05 30.63
C SER A 79 -6.15 -14.35 29.82
N THR A 80 -7.32 -14.78 29.32
CA THR A 80 -7.44 -15.96 28.46
C THR A 80 -6.94 -15.73 27.03
N LEU A 81 -6.90 -14.47 26.56
CA LEU A 81 -6.40 -14.14 25.22
C LEU A 81 -4.89 -14.32 25.14
N GLY A 82 -4.16 -14.03 26.22
CA GLY A 82 -2.71 -14.24 26.29
C GLY A 82 -2.33 -15.70 26.06
N ALA A 83 -2.99 -16.63 26.76
CA ALA A 83 -2.77 -18.07 26.59
C ALA A 83 -3.07 -18.54 25.16
N VAL A 84 -4.14 -18.01 24.53
CA VAL A 84 -4.49 -18.34 23.14
C VAL A 84 -3.45 -17.79 22.15
N LEU A 85 -2.95 -16.57 22.38
CA LEU A 85 -1.92 -15.97 21.53
C LEU A 85 -0.58 -16.69 21.65
N ASP A 86 -0.22 -17.12 22.86
CA ASP A 86 0.99 -17.93 23.09
C ASP A 86 0.87 -19.31 22.43
N GLU A 87 -0.31 -19.96 22.49
CA GLU A 87 -0.54 -21.22 21.77
C GLU A 87 -0.42 -21.04 20.24
N VAL A 88 -0.93 -19.92 19.70
CA VAL A 88 -0.81 -19.58 18.28
C VAL A 88 0.63 -19.27 17.88
N ALA A 89 1.38 -18.57 18.75
CA ALA A 89 2.80 -18.29 18.54
C ALA A 89 3.64 -19.58 18.57
N GLN A 90 3.34 -20.50 19.48
CA GLN A 90 4.01 -21.80 19.57
C GLN A 90 3.69 -22.71 18.38
N ARG A 91 2.45 -22.73 17.88
CA ARG A 91 2.12 -23.40 16.60
C ARG A 91 2.84 -22.76 15.41
N GLY A 92 3.11 -21.46 15.46
CA GLY A 92 3.91 -20.75 14.46
C GLY A 92 5.42 -21.06 14.54
N ALA A 93 5.95 -21.28 15.74
CA ALA A 93 7.38 -21.53 16.00
C ALA A 93 7.77 -23.02 15.87
N GLY A 94 6.85 -23.95 16.07
CA GLY A 94 7.09 -25.40 15.98
C GLY A 94 7.15 -25.97 14.55
N ALA A 95 6.83 -25.19 13.53
CA ALA A 95 6.87 -25.60 12.11
C ALA A 95 8.07 -24.98 11.36
N GLY A 96 9.22 -24.87 12.02
CA GLY A 96 10.42 -24.20 11.50
C GLY A 96 11.73 -24.76 12.04
N GLY A 97 11.81 -26.07 12.28
CA GLY A 97 13.04 -26.78 12.63
C GLY A 97 13.49 -27.69 11.50
N GLY A 98 14.05 -27.11 10.44
CA GLY A 98 14.60 -27.84 9.29
C GLY A 98 15.29 -26.88 8.32
N LYS A 99 16.60 -26.70 8.52
CA LYS A 99 17.47 -26.12 7.50
C LYS A 99 17.53 -27.10 6.32
N GLU A 100 17.18 -26.58 5.15
CA GLU A 100 17.58 -26.97 3.78
C GLU A 100 16.36 -27.07 2.85
N GLY A 101 16.38 -26.25 1.79
CA GLY A 101 15.45 -26.36 0.67
C GLY A 101 14.44 -25.22 0.55
N LYS A 102 14.80 -24.25 -0.30
CA LYS A 102 13.95 -23.27 -1.02
C LYS A 102 12.92 -22.47 -0.22
N GLU A 103 13.10 -21.16 -0.29
CA GLU A 103 12.17 -20.12 0.13
C GLU A 103 10.77 -20.23 -0.52
N GLU A 104 9.93 -21.14 -0.06
CA GLU A 104 8.49 -20.95 -0.18
C GLU A 104 8.05 -20.02 0.94
N LYS A 105 8.24 -18.72 0.71
CA LYS A 105 7.57 -17.67 1.50
C LYS A 105 6.10 -18.02 1.53
N LYS A 106 5.61 -18.51 2.68
CA LYS A 106 4.18 -18.61 2.99
C LYS A 106 3.55 -17.28 2.58
N GLN A 107 2.83 -17.28 1.46
CA GLN A 107 2.15 -16.12 0.90
C GLN A 107 0.93 -15.82 1.78
N ARG A 108 1.16 -15.42 3.04
CA ARG A 108 0.12 -14.74 3.81
C ARG A 108 -0.18 -13.47 3.03
N GLY A 109 -1.41 -13.37 2.53
CA GLY A 109 -1.85 -12.46 1.47
C GLY A 109 -1.09 -11.16 1.45
N ALA A 110 -0.19 -11.02 0.47
CA ALA A 110 0.48 -9.76 0.20
C ALA A 110 -0.62 -8.75 -0.13
N SER A 111 -0.85 -7.79 0.77
CA SER A 111 -1.84 -6.75 0.54
C SER A 111 -1.51 -6.07 -0.79
N VAL A 112 -2.47 -6.05 -1.71
CA VAL A 112 -2.25 -5.51 -3.05
C VAL A 112 -2.35 -3.98 -2.98
N ASN A 113 -1.26 -3.36 -2.56
CA ASN A 113 -1.21 -1.96 -2.17
C ASN A 113 -1.18 -1.00 -3.37
N SER A 114 -0.87 -1.49 -4.58
CA SER A 114 -0.75 -0.66 -5.79
C SER A 114 -1.68 -1.09 -6.92
N ALA A 115 -2.17 -0.10 -7.70
CA ALA A 115 -2.94 -0.35 -8.92
C ALA A 115 -2.16 -1.19 -9.95
N LYS A 116 -0.83 -0.99 -10.03
CA LYS A 116 0.03 -1.79 -10.92
C LYS A 116 0.10 -3.26 -10.49
N GLN A 117 0.15 -3.51 -9.18
CA GLN A 117 0.15 -4.88 -8.66
C GLN A 117 -1.18 -5.56 -8.93
N ARG A 118 -2.31 -4.84 -8.79
CA ARG A 118 -3.64 -5.37 -9.19
C ARG A 118 -3.68 -5.73 -10.67
N GLN A 119 -3.16 -4.86 -11.54
CA GLN A 119 -3.09 -5.14 -12.98
C GLN A 119 -2.23 -6.37 -13.30
N HIS A 120 -1.08 -6.50 -12.63
CA HIS A 120 -0.21 -7.67 -12.78
C HIS A 120 -0.92 -8.96 -12.40
N ILE A 121 -1.56 -8.98 -11.22
CA ILE A 121 -2.33 -10.12 -10.75
C ILE A 121 -3.44 -10.46 -11.75
N LEU A 122 -4.18 -9.46 -12.26
CA LEU A 122 -5.22 -9.70 -13.27
C LEU A 122 -4.66 -10.36 -14.53
N LEU A 123 -3.47 -9.96 -15.01
CA LEU A 123 -2.84 -10.58 -16.15
C LEU A 123 -2.47 -12.04 -15.86
N GLU A 124 -1.82 -12.31 -14.73
CA GLU A 124 -1.42 -13.67 -14.33
C GLU A 124 -2.62 -14.59 -14.15
N GLU A 125 -3.67 -14.13 -13.46
CA GLU A 125 -4.90 -14.88 -13.24
C GLU A 125 -5.63 -15.12 -14.57
N SER A 126 -5.68 -14.12 -15.47
CA SER A 126 -6.30 -14.29 -16.79
C SER A 126 -5.60 -15.35 -17.63
N GLN A 127 -4.27 -15.40 -17.57
CA GLN A 127 -3.47 -16.41 -18.27
C GLN A 127 -3.71 -17.80 -17.69
N ARG A 128 -3.71 -17.93 -16.36
CA ARG A 128 -4.00 -19.20 -15.67
C ARG A 128 -5.40 -19.71 -16.01
N MET A 129 -6.40 -18.83 -16.01
CA MET A 129 -7.76 -19.18 -16.40
C MET A 129 -7.83 -19.71 -17.84
N GLN A 130 -7.16 -19.03 -18.79
CA GLN A 130 -7.10 -19.51 -20.18
C GLN A 130 -6.45 -20.89 -20.31
N GLN A 131 -5.44 -21.20 -19.48
CA GLN A 131 -4.81 -22.52 -19.47
C GLN A 131 -5.79 -23.60 -18.99
N VAL A 132 -6.54 -23.35 -17.91
CA VAL A 132 -7.56 -24.27 -17.41
C VAL A 132 -8.63 -24.54 -18.47
N LEU A 133 -9.13 -23.49 -19.14
CA LEU A 133 -10.14 -23.64 -20.20
C LEU A 133 -9.64 -24.41 -21.42
N ARG A 134 -8.33 -24.40 -21.69
CA ARG A 134 -7.73 -25.17 -22.79
C ARG A 134 -7.51 -26.64 -22.45
N HIS A 135 -7.51 -27.00 -21.16
CA HIS A 135 -7.14 -28.33 -20.69
C HIS A 135 -8.17 -29.40 -21.09
N PRO A 136 -7.76 -30.54 -21.68
CA PRO A 136 -8.70 -31.55 -22.18
C PRO A 136 -9.53 -32.19 -21.07
N LEU A 137 -8.94 -32.46 -19.89
CA LEU A 137 -9.68 -33.03 -18.76
C LEU A 137 -10.76 -32.06 -18.26
N TYR A 138 -10.49 -30.75 -18.30
CA TYR A 138 -11.45 -29.73 -17.85
C TYR A 138 -12.62 -29.57 -18.84
N LYS A 139 -12.36 -29.75 -20.14
CA LYS A 139 -13.40 -29.76 -21.18
C LYS A 139 -14.30 -30.99 -21.11
N ALA A 140 -13.76 -32.14 -20.72
CA ALA A 140 -14.50 -33.39 -20.61
C ALA A 140 -15.37 -33.43 -19.35
N ASP A 141 -14.78 -33.16 -18.18
CA ASP A 141 -15.49 -33.07 -16.91
C ASP A 141 -14.81 -32.04 -15.98
N PRO A 142 -15.40 -30.84 -15.83
CA PRO A 142 -14.79 -29.77 -15.04
C PRO A 142 -14.75 -30.13 -13.55
N ILE A 143 -15.71 -30.90 -13.04
CA ILE A 143 -15.79 -31.25 -11.61
C ILE A 143 -14.69 -32.26 -11.29
N ALA A 144 -14.56 -33.32 -12.08
CA ALA A 144 -13.51 -34.32 -11.89
C ALA A 144 -12.10 -33.74 -12.06
N ALA A 145 -11.90 -32.81 -12.99
CA ALA A 145 -10.61 -32.14 -13.17
C ALA A 145 -10.22 -31.30 -11.94
N ILE A 146 -11.18 -30.58 -11.34
CA ILE A 146 -10.94 -29.78 -10.12
C ILE A 146 -10.64 -30.69 -8.93
N THR A 147 -11.41 -31.77 -8.73
CA THR A 147 -11.19 -32.68 -7.60
C THR A 147 -9.83 -33.37 -7.67
N ASN A 148 -9.43 -33.84 -8.85
CA ASN A 148 -8.11 -34.39 -9.12
C ASN A 148 -7.01 -33.35 -8.80
N HIS A 149 -7.15 -32.13 -9.30
CA HIS A 149 -6.18 -31.06 -9.01
C HIS A 149 -6.05 -30.78 -7.50
N LEU A 150 -7.17 -30.70 -6.77
CA LEU A 150 -7.15 -30.48 -5.32
C LEU A 150 -6.49 -31.65 -4.57
N GLN A 151 -6.74 -32.90 -4.98
CA GLN A 151 -6.11 -34.07 -4.35
C GLN A 151 -4.58 -34.06 -4.47
N HIS A 152 -4.04 -33.54 -5.58
CA HIS A 152 -2.60 -33.52 -5.82
C HIS A 152 -1.90 -32.23 -5.36
N THR A 153 -2.63 -31.15 -5.15
CA THR A 153 -2.04 -29.85 -4.73
C THR A 153 -2.17 -29.56 -3.25
N LEU A 154 -3.12 -30.19 -2.55
CA LEU A 154 -3.27 -30.01 -1.12
C LEU A 154 -2.18 -30.79 -0.36
N PRO A 155 -1.54 -30.17 0.65
CA PRO A 155 -0.56 -30.86 1.48
C PRO A 155 -1.22 -32.01 2.28
N PRO A 156 -0.46 -33.06 2.64
CA PRO A 156 -1.01 -34.17 3.39
C PRO A 156 -1.58 -33.69 4.73
N PRO A 157 -2.72 -34.25 5.18
CA PRO A 157 -3.33 -33.86 6.45
C PRO A 157 -2.37 -34.12 7.61
N PRO A 158 -2.35 -33.24 8.64
CA PRO A 158 -1.50 -33.44 9.79
C PRO A 158 -1.87 -34.75 10.50
N PRO A 159 -0.88 -35.48 11.06
CA PRO A 159 -1.14 -36.74 11.75
C PRO A 159 -2.12 -36.51 12.91
N ALA A 160 -3.12 -37.39 13.03
CA ALA A 160 -4.10 -37.34 14.11
C ALA A 160 -3.41 -37.32 15.48
N PRO A 161 -3.93 -36.57 16.46
CA PRO A 161 -3.34 -36.51 17.79
C PRO A 161 -3.34 -37.91 18.40
N LYS A 162 -2.16 -38.40 18.80
CA LYS A 162 -2.03 -39.66 19.54
C LYS A 162 -2.86 -39.54 20.82
N SER A 163 -3.89 -40.37 20.94
CA SER A 163 -4.69 -40.46 22.17
C SER A 163 -3.75 -40.78 23.34
N ALA A 164 -3.67 -39.88 24.32
CA ALA A 164 -2.89 -40.12 25.52
C ALA A 164 -3.49 -41.32 26.28
N PRO A 165 -2.68 -42.27 26.79
CA PRO A 165 -3.17 -43.37 27.60
C PRO A 165 -3.77 -42.84 28.92
N GLY A 166 -5.00 -43.23 29.20
CA GLY A 166 -5.74 -42.81 30.40
C GLY A 166 -5.00 -43.19 31.68
N LYS A 167 -4.92 -42.23 32.62
CA LYS A 167 -4.47 -42.48 33.99
C LYS A 167 -5.47 -43.41 34.71
N PRO A 168 -5.05 -44.52 35.32
CA PRO A 168 -5.94 -45.34 36.13
C PRO A 168 -6.31 -44.59 37.42
N GLY A 169 -7.62 -44.53 37.71
CA GLY A 169 -8.16 -43.95 38.93
C GLY A 169 -7.75 -44.77 40.16
N LYS A 170 -7.34 -44.07 41.22
CA LYS A 170 -7.16 -44.65 42.56
C LYS A 170 -8.52 -44.90 43.20
N LYS A 171 -8.71 -46.13 43.70
CA LYS A 171 -9.66 -46.43 44.79
C LYS A 171 -9.12 -45.90 46.12
#